data_AF-A0A953XA93-F1
#
_entry.id   AF-A0A953XA93-F1
#
_cell.length_a   1.000
_cell.length_b   1.000
_cell.length_c   1.000
_cell.angle_alpha   90.00
_cell.angle_beta   90.00
_cell.angle_gamma   90.00
#
_symmetry.space_group_name_H-M   'P 1'
#
loop_
_entity.id
_entity.type
_entity.pdbx_description
1 polymer ?
#
loop_
_entity_poly.entity_id
_entity_poly.type
_entity_poly.pdbx_seq_one_letter_code
_entity_poly.pdbx_strand_id
1 'polypeptide(L)'
;FEYVMLKGVNDSPADARGLVRLIQGIPAKVNLIPFNPWPGSAFETSTEESIEAFARILMNAGYASPVRTPRGQDILAACGQLKSASERARRQRHEDAAAAPAIATP
;
A
#
# COMPACT_ATOMS: atom_id res chain seq x y z
N PHE A 1 -13.18 -7.22 -3.00
CA PHE A 1 -12.16 -6.73 -2.07
C PHE A 1 -11.00 -6.11 -2.83
N GLU A 2 -10.32 -5.15 -2.21
CA GLU A 2 -9.03 -4.62 -2.66
C GLU A 2 -7.97 -5.06 -1.66
N TYR A 3 -6.81 -5.47 -2.15
CA TYR A 3 -5.72 -5.97 -1.33
C TYR A 3 -4.40 -5.37 -1.81
N VAL A 4 -3.79 -4.54 -0.98
CA VAL A 4 -2.50 -3.92 -1.28
C VAL A 4 -1.39 -4.90 -0.95
N MET A 5 -0.49 -5.12 -1.91
CA MET A 5 0.62 -6.05 -1.82
C MET A 5 1.87 -5.33 -1.29
N LEU A 6 2.16 -5.55 0.00
CA LEU A 6 3.28 -4.98 0.72
C LEU A 6 4.34 -6.06 0.97
N LYS A 7 5.54 -5.82 0.44
CA LYS A 7 6.65 -6.78 0.49
C LYS A 7 7.01 -7.16 1.91
N GLY A 8 6.98 -8.46 2.20
CA GLY A 8 7.38 -9.04 3.49
C GLY A 8 6.42 -8.73 4.65
N VAL A 9 5.29 -8.08 4.39
CA VAL A 9 4.30 -7.70 5.42
C VAL A 9 3.04 -8.54 5.29
N ASN A 10 2.50 -8.66 4.08
CA ASN A 10 1.21 -9.32 3.86
C ASN A 10 1.12 -10.07 2.52
N ASP A 11 2.26 -10.36 1.89
CA ASP A 11 2.36 -10.92 0.55
C ASP A 11 2.84 -12.36 0.50
N SER A 12 2.86 -13.06 1.64
CA SER A 12 3.29 -14.45 1.68
C SER A 12 2.20 -15.42 1.19
N PRO A 13 2.58 -16.65 0.77
CA PRO A 13 1.60 -17.70 0.48
C PRO A 13 0.70 -18.07 1.68
N ALA A 14 1.19 -17.85 2.91
CA ALA A 14 0.40 -18.09 4.12
C ALA A 14 -0.70 -17.04 4.27
N ASP A 15 -0.40 -15.78 3.98
CA ASP A 15 -1.37 -14.69 3.99
C ASP A 15 -2.48 -14.91 2.96
N ALA A 16 -2.13 -15.36 1.74
CA ALA A 16 -3.11 -15.72 0.71
C ALA A 16 -4.10 -16.79 1.19
N ARG A 17 -3.59 -17.86 1.83
CA ARG A 17 -4.43 -18.92 2.40
C ARG A 17 -5.27 -18.42 3.57
N GLY A 18 -4.72 -17.52 4.39
CA GLY A 18 -5.46 -16.84 5.46
C GLY A 18 -6.62 -16.02 4.91
N LEU A 19 -6.39 -15.26 3.84
CA LEU A 19 -7.41 -14.48 3.16
C LEU A 19 -8.53 -15.36 2.60
N VAL A 20 -8.19 -16.46 1.92
CA VAL A 20 -9.18 -17.43 1.40
C VAL A 20 -10.10 -17.94 2.50
N ARG A 21 -9.54 -18.31 3.65
CA ARG A 21 -10.32 -18.78 4.81
C ARG A 21 -11.23 -17.69 5.35
N LEU A 22 -10.75 -16.46 5.41
CA LEU A 22 -11.50 -15.32 5.93
C LEU A 22 -12.73 -14.99 5.08
N ILE A 23 -12.59 -15.08 3.75
CA ILE A 23 -13.66 -14.70 2.81
C ILE A 23 -14.48 -15.89 2.30
N GLN A 24 -14.28 -17.07 2.89
CA GLN A 24 -14.92 -18.29 2.46
C GLN A 24 -16.46 -18.16 2.44
N GLY A 25 -17.07 -18.50 1.30
CA GLY A 25 -18.53 -18.44 1.13
C GLY A 25 -19.06 -17.07 0.72
N ILE A 26 -18.21 -16.06 0.58
CA ILE A 26 -18.58 -14.74 0.07
C ILE A 26 -18.22 -14.67 -1.41
N PRO A 27 -19.20 -14.58 -2.34
CA PRO A 27 -18.90 -14.35 -3.76
C PRO A 27 -18.17 -13.03 -3.93
N ALA A 28 -16.87 -13.08 -4.25
CA ALA A 28 -16.03 -11.91 -4.28
C ALA A 28 -14.97 -11.98 -5.38
N LYS A 29 -14.61 -10.79 -5.85
CA LYS A 29 -13.42 -10.54 -6.67
C LYS A 29 -12.37 -9.85 -5.80
N VAL A 30 -11.13 -10.32 -5.83
CA VAL A 30 -10.02 -9.74 -5.06
C VAL A 30 -9.08 -9.01 -6.00
N ASN A 31 -9.12 -7.67 -6.02
CA ASN A 31 -8.18 -6.89 -6.82
C ASN A 31 -6.86 -6.75 -6.08
N LEU A 32 -5.79 -7.35 -6.59
CA LEU A 32 -4.45 -7.18 -6.05
C LEU A 32 -3.85 -5.87 -6.57
N ILE A 33 -3.34 -5.06 -5.66
CA ILE A 33 -2.79 -3.74 -5.95
C ILE A 33 -1.32 -3.74 -5.54
N PRO A 34 -0.37 -3.79 -6.50
CA PRO A 34 1.03 -3.55 -6.19
C PRO A 34 1.16 -2.21 -5.48
N PHE A 35 1.88 -2.18 -4.36
CA PHE A 35 2.10 -0.94 -3.63
C PHE A 35 2.88 0.05 -4.49
N ASN A 36 2.51 1.33 -4.45
CA ASN A 36 3.21 2.40 -5.14
C ASN A 36 4.05 3.20 -4.13
N PRO A 37 5.37 2.98 -4.03
CA PRO A 37 6.19 3.67 -3.04
C PRO A 37 6.23 5.18 -3.31
N TRP A 38 6.50 5.95 -2.26
CA TRP A 38 6.72 7.39 -2.33
C TRP A 38 7.90 7.76 -1.42
N PRO A 39 8.55 8.92 -1.62
CA PRO A 39 9.65 9.35 -0.76
C PRO A 39 9.28 9.31 0.73
N GLY A 40 10.00 8.49 1.50
CA GLY A 40 9.75 8.29 2.94
C GLY A 40 8.71 7.21 3.29
N SER A 41 8.21 6.41 2.34
CA SER A 41 7.38 5.23 2.68
C SER A 41 8.24 4.14 3.32
N ALA A 42 7.77 3.60 4.45
CA ALA A 42 8.43 2.47 5.14
C ALA A 42 8.16 1.11 4.48
N PHE A 43 7.31 1.06 3.45
CA PHE A 43 6.91 -0.15 2.77
C PHE A 43 7.47 -0.20 1.35
N GLU A 44 7.63 -1.43 0.86
CA GLU A 44 8.08 -1.73 -0.49
C GLU A 44 7.01 -2.48 -1.28
N THR A 45 7.07 -2.37 -2.60
CA THR A 45 6.25 -3.17 -3.52
C THR A 45 6.68 -4.62 -3.46
N SER A 46 5.71 -5.53 -3.31
CA SER A 46 5.95 -6.97 -3.47
C SER A 46 6.59 -7.31 -4.80
N THR A 47 7.38 -8.39 -4.84
CA THR A 47 7.95 -8.88 -6.10
C THR A 47 6.84 -9.43 -7.01
N GLU A 48 7.08 -9.40 -8.31
CA GLU A 48 6.13 -9.93 -9.30
C GLU A 48 5.83 -11.41 -9.03
N GLU A 49 6.85 -12.20 -8.69
CA GLU A 49 6.73 -13.61 -8.32
C GLU A 49 5.81 -13.83 -7.11
N SER A 50 5.94 -13.01 -6.06
CA SER A 50 5.07 -13.06 -4.88
C SER A 50 3.63 -12.71 -5.24
N ILE A 51 3.43 -11.66 -6.06
CA ILE A 51 2.10 -11.22 -6.49
C ILE A 51 1.42 -12.31 -7.33
N GLU A 52 2.13 -12.91 -8.26
CA GLU A 52 1.63 -14.02 -9.08
C GLU A 52 1.33 -15.27 -8.24
N ALA A 53 2.20 -15.63 -7.30
CA ALA A 53 1.97 -16.74 -6.39
C ALA A 53 0.72 -16.51 -5.54
N PHE A 54 0.56 -15.30 -5.01
CA PHE A 54 -0.62 -14.90 -4.23
C PHE A 54 -1.90 -14.98 -5.07
N ALA A 55 -1.89 -14.37 -6.27
CA ALA A 55 -3.02 -14.39 -7.21
C ALA A 55 -3.43 -15.83 -7.55
N ARG A 56 -2.45 -16.70 -7.82
CA ARG A 56 -2.69 -18.11 -8.17
C ARG A 56 -3.37 -18.88 -7.04
N ILE A 57 -2.96 -18.65 -5.78
CA ILE A 57 -3.60 -19.28 -4.62
C ILE A 57 -5.07 -18.87 -4.53
N LEU A 58 -5.37 -17.57 -4.69
CA LEU A 58 -6.74 -17.07 -4.66
C LEU A 58 -7.58 -17.61 -5.82
N MET A 59 -7.02 -17.63 -7.04
CA MET A 59 -7.68 -18.17 -8.23
C MET A 59 -7.99 -19.67 -8.08
N ASN A 60 -7.05 -20.45 -7.56
CA ASN A 60 -7.25 -21.88 -7.29
C ASN A 60 -8.34 -22.13 -6.23
N ALA A 61 -8.57 -21.16 -5.34
CA ALA A 61 -9.66 -21.19 -4.38
C ALA A 61 -11.00 -20.67 -4.93
N GLY A 62 -11.07 -20.32 -6.21
CA GLY A 62 -12.29 -19.86 -6.89
C GLY A 62 -12.52 -18.34 -6.87
N TYR A 63 -11.56 -17.55 -6.40
CA TYR A 63 -11.67 -16.09 -6.37
C TYR A 63 -10.96 -15.45 -7.55
N ALA A 64 -11.71 -14.73 -8.39
CA ALA A 64 -11.11 -13.94 -9.47
C ALA A 64 -10.18 -12.88 -8.89
N SER A 65 -8.90 -12.92 -9.28
CA SER A 65 -7.83 -12.18 -8.61
C SER A 65 -6.93 -11.39 -9.57
N PRO A 66 -7.47 -10.38 -10.30
CA PRO A 66 -6.64 -9.61 -11.22
C PRO A 66 -5.66 -8.72 -10.48
N VAL A 67 -4.48 -8.56 -11.05
CA VAL A 67 -3.47 -7.61 -10.60
C VAL A 67 -3.69 -6.27 -11.32
N ARG A 68 -3.78 -5.18 -10.57
CA ARG A 68 -3.88 -3.84 -11.15
C ARG A 68 -2.54 -3.40 -11.70
N THR A 69 -2.52 -2.99 -12.97
CA THR A 69 -1.38 -2.29 -13.56
C THR A 69 -1.25 -0.90 -12.94
N PRO A 70 -0.10 -0.54 -12.35
CA PRO A 70 0.15 0.83 -11.88
C PRO A 70 0.00 1.84 -13.02
N ARG A 71 -0.63 2.98 -12.75
CA ARG A 71 -0.74 4.11 -13.69
C ARG A 71 -0.40 5.41 -12.95
N GLY A 72 0.35 6.30 -13.59
CA GLY A 72 0.71 7.62 -13.03
C GLY A 72 1.77 7.61 -11.92
N GLN A 73 2.55 6.53 -11.82
CA GLN A 73 3.61 6.37 -10.82
C GLN A 73 4.81 7.31 -11.09
N ASP A 74 5.06 7.55 -12.37
CA ASP A 74 6.01 8.53 -12.93
C ASP A 74 5.71 9.98 -12.53
N ILE A 75 4.45 10.30 -12.23
CA ILE A 75 4.01 11.64 -11.84
C ILE A 75 3.50 11.72 -10.38
N LEU A 76 3.78 10.70 -9.55
CA LEU A 76 3.32 10.61 -8.16
C LEU A 76 1.79 10.75 -7.99
N ALA A 77 1.01 10.29 -8.98
CA ALA A 77 -0.45 10.36 -8.98
C ALA A 77 -1.12 8.99 -8.79
N ALA A 78 -0.34 7.93 -8.52
CA ALA A 78 -0.90 6.61 -8.29
C ALA A 78 -1.70 6.56 -6.97
N CYS A 79 -2.57 5.55 -6.83
CA CYS A 79 -3.39 5.37 -5.63
C CYS A 79 -2.50 5.36 -4.37
N GLY A 80 -2.79 6.25 -3.41
CA GLY A 80 -2.00 6.46 -2.18
C GLY A 80 -0.97 7.59 -2.24
N GLN A 81 -0.61 8.09 -3.43
CA GLN A 81 0.39 9.16 -3.61
C GLN A 81 -0.22 10.58 -3.66
N LEU A 82 -1.54 10.69 -3.81
CA LEU A 82 -2.28 11.94 -3.78
C LEU A 82 -2.32 12.54 -2.36
N LYS A 83 -1.22 13.18 -1.96
CA LYS A 83 -1.19 14.13 -0.84
C LYS A 83 -1.21 15.54 -1.41
N SER A 84 -2.18 16.35 -0.99
CA SER A 84 -2.23 17.76 -1.38
C SER A 84 -0.98 18.50 -0.88
N ALA A 85 -0.44 19.41 -1.70
CA ALA A 85 0.71 20.24 -1.31
C ALA A 85 0.43 21.07 -0.03
N SER A 86 -0.84 21.36 0.26
CA SER A 86 -1.31 22.07 1.45
C SER A 86 -1.09 21.31 2.76
N GLU A 87 -1.20 19.97 2.76
CA GLU A 87 -0.96 19.17 3.97
C GLU A 87 0.54 19.06 4.31
N ARG A 88 1.41 19.00 3.30
CA ARG A 88 2.87 19.00 3.49
C ARG A 88 3.34 20.28 4.19
N ALA A 89 2.80 21.43 3.78
CA ALA A 89 3.12 22.73 4.38
C ALA A 89 2.64 22.84 5.84
N ARG A 90 1.53 22.18 6.21
CA ARG A 90 1.02 22.22 7.59
C ARG A 90 1.87 21.37 8.55
N ARG A 91 2.35 20.21 8.09
CA ARG A 91 3.22 19.34 8.90
C ARG A 91 4.62 19.95 9.09
N GLN A 92 5.21 20.49 8.02
CA GLN A 92 6.49 21.20 8.09
C GLN A 92 6.44 22.37 9.08
N ARG A 93 5.40 23.22 9.02
CA ARG A 93 5.21 24.30 9.99
C ARG A 93 5.09 23.83 11.44
N HIS A 94 4.48 22.66 11.68
CA HIS A 94 4.36 22.10 13.03
C HIS A 94 5.69 21.54 13.54
N GLU A 95 6.46 20.90 12.68
CA GLU A 95 7.79 20.37 12.99
C GLU A 95 8.80 21.51 13.23
N ASP A 96 8.76 22.57 12.40
CA ASP A 96 9.59 23.77 12.57
C ASP A 96 9.23 24.54 13.86
N ALA A 97 7.93 24.67 14.18
CA ALA A 97 7.47 25.31 15.41
C ALA A 97 7.83 24.51 16.68
N ALA A 98 7.90 23.18 16.57
CA ALA A 98 8.34 22.31 17.68
C ALA A 98 9.86 22.30 17.87
N ALA A 99 10.63 22.69 16.85
CA ALA A 99 12.10 22.71 16.86
C ALA A 99 12.70 24.11 17.16
N ALA A 100 11.88 25.16 17.29
CA ALA A 100 12.35 26.50 17.59
C ALA A 100 12.91 26.59 19.03
N PRO A 101 14.18 27.00 19.24
CA PRO A 101 14.72 27.18 20.58
C PRO A 101 14.05 28.38 21.26
N ALA A 102 13.70 28.21 22.54
CA ALA A 102 13.14 29.28 23.37
C ALA A 102 14.14 30.45 23.43
N ILE A 103 13.79 31.55 22.78
CA ILE A 103 14.59 32.78 22.81
C ILE A 103 14.55 33.31 24.25
N ALA A 104 15.68 33.18 24.95
CA ALA A 104 15.87 33.78 26.26
C ALA A 104 15.73 35.30 26.13
N THR A 105 14.70 35.86 26.78
CA THR A 105 14.48 37.31 26.89
C THR A 105 15.16 37.77 28.19
N PRO A 106 15.89 38.91 28.19
CA PRO A 106 16.69 39.36 29.34
C PRO A 106 15.86 39.71 30.57
#